data_AF-A0A4U3LRD0-F1
#
_entry.id   AF-A0A4U3LRD0-F1
#
_cell.length_a   1.000
_cell.length_b   1.000
_cell.length_c   1.000
_cell.angle_alpha   90.00
_cell.angle_beta   90.00
_cell.angle_gamma   90.00
#
_symmetry.space_group_name_H-M   'P 1'
#
loop_
_entity.id
_entity.type
_entity.pdbx_description
1 polymer ?
#
loop_
_entity_poly.entity_id
_entity_poly.type
_entity_poly.pdbx_seq_one_letter_code
_entity_poly.pdbx_strand_id
1 'polypeptide(L)'
;MIRLTADDLTLTDSQALKIRYHLLEFIPATRCTIHRGPGPVIEVPDHDPAELAPGVLDRIEQIADCSFKVESAPAGRREVE
;
A
#
# COMPACT_ATOMS: atom_id res chain seq x y z
N MET A 1 6.85 -6.89 4.42
CA MET A 1 6.45 -5.49 4.13
C MET A 1 5.56 -5.50 2.90
N ILE A 2 4.35 -4.96 3.02
CA ILE A 2 3.47 -4.71 1.88
C ILE A 2 3.93 -3.42 1.22
N ARG A 3 4.17 -3.49 -0.08
CA ARG A 3 4.41 -2.32 -0.92
C ARG A 3 3.50 -2.38 -2.13
N LEU A 4 2.66 -1.37 -2.30
CA LEU A 4 1.79 -1.24 -3.46
C LEU A 4 2.28 -0.08 -4.31
N THR A 5 2.52 -0.30 -5.60
CA THR A 5 2.95 0.72 -6.54
C THR A 5 1.98 0.80 -7.71
N ALA A 6 1.65 2.00 -8.18
CA ALA A 6 0.90 2.19 -9.42
C ALA A 6 1.69 3.08 -10.38
N ASP A 7 1.41 2.95 -11.68
CA ASP A 7 2.08 3.72 -12.73
C ASP A 7 1.22 4.94 -13.14
N ASP A 8 1.87 6.08 -13.35
CA ASP A 8 1.33 7.26 -14.07
C ASP A 8 0.02 7.90 -13.54
N LEU A 9 -0.15 7.96 -12.22
CA LEU A 9 -1.17 8.82 -11.61
C LEU A 9 -0.67 9.53 -10.36
N THR A 10 -1.45 10.50 -9.88
CA THR A 10 -1.26 11.16 -8.59
C THR A 10 -2.53 10.95 -7.77
N LEU A 11 -2.40 10.38 -6.58
CA LEU A 11 -3.54 10.20 -5.69
C LEU A 11 -3.99 11.54 -5.12
N THR A 12 -5.29 11.83 -5.22
CA THR A 12 -5.88 12.96 -4.49
C THR A 12 -5.83 12.71 -2.98
N ASP A 13 -5.95 13.77 -2.18
CA ASP A 13 -5.99 13.67 -0.72
C ASP A 13 -7.12 12.74 -0.25
N SER A 14 -8.31 12.88 -0.85
CA SER A 14 -9.46 12.03 -0.56
C SER A 14 -9.24 10.57 -0.92
N GLN A 15 -8.57 10.27 -2.04
CA GLN A 15 -8.25 8.88 -2.42
C GLN A 15 -7.23 8.28 -1.45
N ALA A 16 -6.14 8.99 -1.17
CA ALA A 16 -5.12 8.53 -0.23
C ALA A 16 -5.73 8.27 1.16
N LEU A 17 -6.61 9.15 1.64
CA LEU A 17 -7.29 8.97 2.92
C LEU A 17 -8.20 7.74 2.92
N LYS A 18 -9.00 7.53 1.87
CA LYS A 18 -9.88 6.35 1.73
C LYS A 18 -9.07 5.05 1.67
N ILE A 19 -7.98 5.03 0.91
CA ILE A 19 -7.07 3.89 0.81
C ILE A 19 -6.48 3.56 2.18
N ARG A 20 -6.00 4.58 2.91
CA ARG A 20 -5.45 4.41 4.25
C ARG A 20 -6.46 3.81 5.22
N TYR A 21 -7.68 4.35 5.26
CA TYR A 21 -8.72 3.82 6.16
C TYR A 21 -9.09 2.39 5.81
N HIS A 22 -9.26 2.10 4.52
CA HIS A 22 -9.57 0.76 4.06
C HIS A 22 -8.44 -0.22 4.45
N LEU A 23 -7.17 0.11 4.19
CA LEU A 23 -6.05 -0.74 4.60
C LEU A 23 -6.02 -1.01 6.11
N LEU A 24 -6.20 0.03 6.92
CA LEU A 24 -6.15 -0.10 8.38
C LEU A 24 -7.36 -0.83 8.99
N GLU A 25 -8.46 -0.97 8.25
CA GLU A 25 -9.63 -1.76 8.67
C GLU A 25 -9.36 -3.27 8.59
N PHE A 26 -8.58 -3.71 7.60
CA PHE A 26 -8.26 -5.12 7.38
C PHE A 26 -6.91 -5.53 7.94
N ILE A 27 -5.98 -4.59 8.02
CA ILE A 27 -4.61 -4.81 8.44
C ILE A 27 -4.37 -4.00 9.71
N PRO A 28 -4.17 -4.63 10.88
CA PRO A 28 -3.85 -3.95 12.13
C PRO A 28 -2.38 -3.48 12.09
N ALA A 29 -2.09 -2.55 11.18
CA ALA A 29 -0.77 -1.98 11.01
C ALA A 29 -0.56 -0.80 11.94
N THR A 30 0.59 -0.77 12.60
CA THR A 30 1.07 0.39 13.36
C THR A 30 1.38 1.58 12.47
N ARG A 31 1.74 1.33 11.21
CA ARG A 31 2.13 2.36 10.25
C ARG A 31 1.64 2.06 8.84
N CYS A 32 1.10 3.08 8.18
CA CYS A 32 0.76 3.07 6.77
C CYS A 32 1.20 4.41 6.16
N THR A 33 2.12 4.36 5.20
CA THR A 33 2.65 5.54 4.50
C THR A 33 2.11 5.56 3.08
N ILE A 34 1.66 6.73 2.60
CA ILE A 34 1.14 6.89 1.23
C ILE A 34 1.91 8.01 0.50
N HIS A 35 2.77 7.55 -0.39
CA HIS A 35 3.35 8.16 -1.58
C HIS A 35 2.31 8.69 -2.56
N ARG A 36 1.99 9.98 -2.63
CA ARG A 36 0.96 10.49 -3.58
C ARG A 36 1.50 10.99 -4.93
N GLY A 37 2.82 11.05 -5.12
CA GLY A 37 3.44 11.60 -6.33
C GLY A 37 3.09 10.83 -7.61
N PRO A 38 3.61 11.27 -8.77
CA PRO A 38 3.47 10.54 -10.02
C PRO A 38 4.02 9.12 -9.84
N GLY A 39 3.11 8.15 -9.84
CA GLY A 39 3.38 6.78 -9.42
C GLY A 39 3.26 6.61 -7.90
N PRO A 40 2.03 6.47 -7.37
CA PRO A 40 1.82 6.43 -5.94
C PRO A 40 2.39 5.13 -5.34
N VAL A 41 2.88 5.26 -4.11
CA VAL A 41 3.50 4.16 -3.36
C VAL A 41 2.83 4.05 -2.01
N ILE A 42 2.27 2.88 -1.70
CA ILE A 42 1.66 2.60 -0.40
C ILE A 42 2.52 1.58 0.33
N GLU A 43 2.93 1.90 1.56
CA GLU A 43 3.86 1.08 2.33
C GLU A 43 3.30 0.74 3.70
N VAL A 44 3.26 -0.56 4.00
CA VAL A 44 2.92 -1.11 5.32
C VAL A 44 4.09 -2.00 5.76
N PRO A 45 5.03 -1.46 6.57
CA PRO A 45 6.29 -2.13 6.87
C PRO A 45 6.11 -3.41 7.71
N ASP A 46 5.11 -3.41 8.59
CA ASP A 46 4.91 -4.43 9.63
C ASP A 46 4.12 -5.66 9.17
N HIS A 47 3.75 -5.74 7.89
CA HIS A 47 2.88 -6.80 7.33
C HIS A 47 3.45 -7.38 6.05
N ASP A 48 3.13 -8.63 5.75
CA ASP A 48 3.48 -9.31 4.50
C ASP A 48 2.34 -9.20 3.47
N PRO A 49 2.63 -9.09 2.16
CA PRO A 49 1.58 -9.12 1.14
C PRO A 49 0.77 -10.41 1.11
N ALA A 50 1.25 -11.53 1.67
CA ALA A 50 0.43 -12.71 1.87
C ALA A 50 -0.68 -12.52 2.92
N GLU A 51 -0.58 -11.51 3.79
CA GLU A 51 -1.57 -11.18 4.82
C GLU A 51 -2.67 -10.22 4.31
N LEU A 52 -2.54 -9.69 3.09
CA LEU A 52 -3.58 -8.91 2.45
C LEU A 52 -4.83 -9.77 2.25
N ALA A 53 -5.92 -9.39 2.92
CA ALA A 53 -7.20 -10.06 2.75
C ALA A 53 -7.66 -9.98 1.27
N PRO A 54 -8.28 -11.06 0.75
CA PRO A 54 -8.79 -11.07 -0.62
C PRO A 54 -9.82 -9.95 -0.81
N GLY A 55 -9.64 -9.15 -1.87
CA GLY A 55 -10.50 -8.00 -2.20
C GLY A 55 -10.03 -6.65 -1.67
N VAL A 56 -9.05 -6.60 -0.76
CA VAL A 56 -8.46 -5.32 -0.31
C VAL A 56 -7.76 -4.61 -1.46
N LEU A 57 -7.00 -5.36 -2.27
CA LEU A 57 -6.33 -4.82 -3.46
C LEU A 57 -7.35 -4.27 -4.48
N ASP A 58 -8.35 -5.07 -4.85
CA ASP A 58 -9.43 -4.64 -5.75
C ASP A 58 -10.09 -3.33 -5.30
N ARG A 59 -10.32 -3.18 -3.98
CA ARG A 59 -10.95 -1.98 -3.45
C ARG A 59 -10.02 -0.77 -3.50
N ILE A 60 -8.73 -0.96 -3.25
CA ILE A 60 -7.72 0.10 -3.39
C ILE A 60 -7.65 0.56 -4.85
N GLU A 61 -7.64 -0.37 -5.79
CA GLU A 61 -7.65 -0.11 -7.23
C GLU A 61 -8.91 0.65 -7.66
N GLN A 62 -10.09 0.28 -7.15
CA GLN A 62 -11.34 1.02 -7.37
C GLN A 62 -11.32 2.44 -6.81
N ILE A 63 -10.70 2.67 -5.64
CA ILE A 63 -10.62 4.01 -5.04
C ILE A 63 -9.67 4.90 -5.85
N ALA A 64 -8.55 4.33 -6.28
CA ALA A 64 -7.54 5.05 -7.03
C ALA A 64 -7.86 5.21 -8.51
N ASP A 65 -8.84 4.46 -9.02
CA ASP A 65 -9.18 4.35 -10.44
C ASP A 65 -7.97 3.88 -11.28
N CYS A 66 -7.19 2.96 -10.72
CA CYS A 66 -5.95 2.48 -11.33
C CYS A 66 -5.55 1.09 -10.82
N SER A 67 -4.64 0.42 -11.54
CA SER A 67 -4.07 -0.85 -11.09
C SER A 67 -2.86 -0.65 -10.19
N PHE A 68 -2.74 -1.50 -9.15
CA PHE A 68 -1.59 -1.53 -8.25
C PHE A 68 -0.84 -2.86 -8.39
N LYS A 69 0.48 -2.77 -8.42
CA LYS A 69 1.39 -3.90 -8.29
C LYS A 69 1.72 -4.12 -6.83
N VAL A 70 1.57 -5.35 -6.36
CA VAL A 70 1.98 -5.76 -5.02
C VAL A 70 3.41 -6.27 -5.09
N GLU A 71 4.31 -5.63 -4.34
CA GLU A 71 5.70 -6.04 -4.20
C GLU A 71 5.95 -6.55 -2.78
N SER A 72 6.53 -7.75 -2.66
CA SER A 72 7.14 -8.22 -1.43
C SER A 72 8.57 -7.69 -1.37
N ALA A 73 8.76 -6.57 -0.69
CA ALA A 73 10.11 -6.17 -0.32
C ALA A 73 10.62 -7.15 0.77
N PRO A 74 11.83 -7.72 0.65
CA PRO A 74 12.42 -8.44 1.77
C PRO A 74 12.48 -7.47 2.95
N ALA A 75 11.84 -7.84 4.07
CA ALA A 75 12.01 -7.13 5.33
C ALA A 75 13.51 -6.97 5.54
N GLY A 76 13.97 -5.72 5.59
CA GLY A 76 15.38 -5.36 5.40
C GLY A 76 16.31 -6.36 6.08
N ARG A 77 17.25 -6.92 5.30
CA ARG A 77 18.45 -7.50 5.92
C ARG A 77 19.01 -6.40 6.81
N ARG A 78 19.04 -6.64 8.12
CA ARG A 78 19.95 -5.92 9.00
C ARG A 78 21.34 -6.11 8.41
N GLU A 79 21.88 -5.09 7.76
CA GLU A 79 23.34 -4.95 7.67
C GLU A 79 23.81 -4.75 9.11
N VAL A 80 24.27 -5.85 9.69
CA VAL A 80 25.13 -5.84 10.85
C VAL A 80 26.52 -5.46 10.35
N GLU A 81 26.97 -4.27 10.69
CA GLU A 81 28.38 -3.90 10.69
C GLU A 81 28.84 -3.78 12.15
#